data_AF-U1MZW2-F1
#
_entry.id   AF-U1MZW2-F1
#
_cell.length_a   1.000
_cell.length_b   1.000
_cell.length_c   1.000
_cell.angle_alpha   90.00
_cell.angle_beta   90.00
_cell.angle_gamma   90.00
#
_symmetry.space_group_name_H-M   'P 1'
#
loop_
_entity.id
_entity.type
_entity.pdbx_description
1 polymer ?
#
loop_
_entity_poly.entity_id
_entity_poly.type
_entity_poly.pdbx_seq_one_letter_code
_entity_poly.pdbx_strand_id
1 'polypeptide(L)'
;MNRTEQYERLAEILKQKNDVLSELEALTWVEVLWEDFETTLARAGEPYPGEAKSFQYVVQQIDAYGPQLHLFQTKNEKFKHLMSKRDIH
;
A
#
# COMPACT_ATOMS: atom_id res chain seq x y z
N MET A 1 4.09 -5.16 -17.34
CA MET A 1 2.99 -4.67 -16.50
C MET A 1 3.19 -3.19 -16.31
N ASN A 2 2.15 -2.40 -16.46
CA ASN A 2 2.18 -1.00 -16.06
C ASN A 2 1.89 -0.87 -14.56
N ARG A 3 2.08 0.33 -14.00
CA ARG A 3 1.87 0.62 -12.58
C ARG A 3 0.47 0.28 -12.08
N THR A 4 -0.57 0.55 -12.87
CA THR A 4 -1.96 0.24 -12.50
C THR A 4 -2.18 -1.26 -12.35
N GLU A 5 -1.72 -2.07 -13.31
CA GLU A 5 -1.80 -3.54 -13.25
C GLU A 5 -1.03 -4.11 -12.04
N GLN A 6 0.07 -3.47 -11.65
CA GLN A 6 0.81 -3.85 -10.44
C GLN A 6 0.03 -3.54 -9.18
N TYR A 7 -0.64 -2.39 -9.13
CA TYR A 7 -1.44 -2.01 -7.96
C TYR A 7 -2.63 -2.92 -7.78
N GLU A 8 -3.35 -3.25 -8.85
CA GLU A 8 -4.45 -4.21 -8.83
C GLU A 8 -3.99 -5.57 -8.30
N ARG A 9 -2.87 -6.09 -8.82
CA ARG A 9 -2.32 -7.37 -8.36
C ARG A 9 -1.88 -7.34 -6.89
N LEU A 10 -1.27 -6.25 -6.44
CA LEU A 10 -0.89 -6.10 -5.02
C LEU A 10 -2.13 -5.99 -4.12
N ALA A 11 -3.19 -5.32 -4.59
CA ALA A 11 -4.44 -5.20 -3.86
C ALA A 11 -5.14 -6.57 -3.71
N GLU A 12 -5.11 -7.40 -4.76
CA GLU A 12 -5.59 -8.78 -4.68
C GLU A 12 -4.82 -9.58 -3.62
N ILE A 13 -3.48 -9.50 -3.61
CA ILE A 13 -2.63 -10.17 -2.62
C ILE A 13 -2.97 -9.67 -1.20
N LEU A 14 -3.17 -8.37 -1.04
CA LEU A 14 -3.53 -7.79 0.25
C LEU A 14 -4.90 -8.28 0.73
N LYS A 15 -5.91 -8.32 -0.14
CA LYS A 15 -7.24 -8.83 0.21
C LYS A 15 -7.23 -10.31 0.60
N GLN A 16 -6.37 -11.12 -0.01
CA GLN A 16 -6.19 -12.52 0.41
C GLN A 16 -5.68 -12.65 1.85
N LYS A 17 -5.03 -11.61 2.39
CA LYS A 17 -4.51 -11.57 3.77
C LYS A 17 -5.36 -10.75 4.73
N ASN A 18 -6.24 -9.90 4.22
CA ASN A 18 -7.08 -9.00 5.00
C ASN A 18 -8.46 -8.88 4.35
N ASP A 19 -9.38 -9.72 4.81
CA ASP A 19 -10.77 -9.79 4.39
C ASP A 19 -11.62 -8.61 4.89
N VAL A 20 -11.09 -7.80 5.81
CA VAL A 20 -11.75 -6.60 6.33
C VAL A 20 -11.63 -5.41 5.38
N LEU A 21 -10.60 -5.38 4.52
CA LEU A 21 -10.41 -4.29 3.57
C LEU A 21 -11.35 -4.43 2.38
N SER A 22 -12.06 -3.35 2.07
CA SER A 22 -12.68 -3.20 0.75
C SER A 22 -11.61 -3.13 -0.34
N GLU A 23 -12.02 -3.37 -1.59
CA GLU A 23 -11.12 -3.29 -2.75
C GLU A 23 -10.48 -1.92 -2.91
N LEU A 24 -11.25 -0.85 -2.71
CA LEU A 24 -10.74 0.52 -2.76
C LEU A 24 -9.73 0.78 -1.63
N GLU A 25 -9.99 0.28 -0.42
CA GLU A 25 -9.04 0.42 0.68
C GLU A 25 -7.75 -0.36 0.42
N ALA A 26 -7.84 -1.57 -0.15
CA ALA A 26 -6.67 -2.36 -0.51
C ALA A 26 -5.81 -1.65 -1.56
N LEU A 27 -6.41 -1.13 -2.63
CA LEU A 27 -5.72 -0.31 -3.65
C LEU A 27 -5.05 0.91 -3.02
N THR A 28 -5.78 1.63 -2.16
CA THR A 28 -5.25 2.82 -1.50
C THR A 28 -4.07 2.49 -0.60
N TRP A 29 -4.11 1.37 0.15
CA TRP A 29 -2.97 0.93 0.97
C TRP A 29 -1.75 0.56 0.12
N VAL A 30 -1.96 -0.08 -1.03
CA VAL A 30 -0.87 -0.38 -1.97
C VAL A 30 -0.22 0.90 -2.49
N GLU A 31 -1.03 1.89 -2.88
CA GLU A 31 -0.53 3.21 -3.29
C GLU A 31 0.28 3.88 -2.18
N VAL A 32 -0.25 3.87 -0.95
CA VAL A 32 0.44 4.43 0.23
C VAL A 32 1.80 3.76 0.45
N LEU A 33 1.84 2.43 0.46
CA LEU A 33 3.08 1.68 0.70
C LEU A 33 4.12 1.94 -0.40
N TRP A 34 3.67 2.04 -1.65
CA TRP A 34 4.54 2.31 -2.78
C TRP A 34 5.11 3.74 -2.73
N GLU A 35 4.26 4.75 -2.51
CA GLU A 35 4.68 6.14 -2.39
C GLU A 35 5.61 6.36 -1.18
N ASP A 36 5.37 5.67 -0.07
CA ASP A 36 6.23 5.73 1.12
C ASP A 36 7.63 5.16 0.84
N PHE A 37 7.70 4.08 0.07
CA PHE A 37 8.97 3.52 -0.41
C PHE A 37 9.73 4.49 -1.33
N GLU A 38 9.06 5.04 -2.35
CA GLU A 38 9.64 6.03 -3.27
C GLU A 38 10.15 7.27 -2.50
N THR A 39 9.36 7.76 -1.53
CA THR A 39 9.73 8.89 -0.67
C THR A 39 10.93 8.58 0.22
N THR A 40 10.98 7.38 0.79
CA THR A 40 12.10 6.94 1.64
C THR A 40 13.41 6.89 0.87
N LEU A 41 13.40 6.35 -0.35
CA LEU A 41 14.57 6.31 -1.22
C LEU A 41 15.02 7.71 -1.63
N ALA A 42 14.08 8.57 -2.03
CA ALA A 42 14.39 9.96 -2.40
C ALA A 42 15.04 10.72 -1.22
N ARG A 43 14.56 10.52 0.01
CA ARG A 43 15.17 11.11 1.22
C ARG A 43 16.56 10.55 1.52
N ALA A 44 16.82 9.29 1.20
CA ALA A 44 18.14 8.66 1.33
C ALA A 44 19.11 9.05 0.21
N GLY A 45 18.64 9.75 -0.84
CA GLY A 45 19.45 10.06 -2.02
C GLY A 45 19.67 8.86 -2.94
N GLU A 46 18.90 7.79 -2.76
CA GLU A 46 19.00 6.56 -3.55
C GLU A 46 18.23 6.69 -4.88
N PRO A 47 18.78 6.22 -6.00
CA PRO A 47 18.07 6.23 -7.28
C PRO A 47 16.87 5.30 -7.23
N TYR A 48 15.81 5.65 -7.98
CA TYR A 48 14.62 4.81 -8.09
C TYR A 48 14.99 3.41 -8.62
N PRO A 49 14.69 2.33 -7.88
CA PRO A 49 15.18 1.00 -8.19
C PRO A 49 14.40 0.30 -9.31
N GLY A 50 13.35 0.93 -9.84
CA GLY A 50 12.47 0.36 -10.86
C GLY A 50 11.27 -0.39 -10.28
N GLU A 51 10.24 -0.54 -11.11
CA GLU A 51 8.93 -1.07 -10.70
C GLU A 51 9.00 -2.49 -10.12
N ALA A 52 9.84 -3.36 -10.66
CA ALA A 52 9.97 -4.74 -10.16
C ALA A 52 10.44 -4.79 -8.71
N LYS A 53 11.40 -3.94 -8.33
CA LYS A 53 11.90 -3.88 -6.95
C LYS A 53 10.89 -3.24 -6.00
N SER A 54 10.21 -2.19 -6.44
CA SER A 54 9.12 -1.59 -5.69
C SER A 54 7.98 -2.58 -5.44
N PHE A 55 7.58 -3.36 -6.45
CA PHE A 55 6.57 -4.41 -6.31
C PHE A 55 6.97 -5.43 -5.24
N GLN A 56 8.19 -5.95 -5.31
CA GLN A 56 8.69 -6.92 -4.32
C GLN A 56 8.74 -6.33 -2.91
N TYR A 57 9.12 -5.07 -2.76
CA TYR A 57 9.09 -4.38 -1.47
C TYR A 57 7.67 -4.30 -0.92
N VAL A 58 6.69 -3.91 -1.73
CA VAL A 58 5.29 -3.81 -1.28
C VAL A 58 4.70 -5.18 -0.93
N VAL A 59 5.04 -6.24 -1.67
CA VAL A 59 4.68 -7.62 -1.28
C VAL A 59 5.20 -7.95 0.12
N GLN A 60 6.45 -7.62 0.44
CA GLN A 60 7.01 -7.86 1.77
C GLN A 60 6.28 -7.06 2.87
N GLN A 61 5.88 -5.83 2.59
CA GLN A 61 5.08 -5.04 3.54
C GLN A 61 3.68 -5.63 3.73
N ILE A 62 3.04 -6.11 2.66
CA ILE A 62 1.75 -6.80 2.72
C ILE A 62 1.88 -8.13 3.51
N ASP A 63 2.96 -8.87 3.33
CA ASP A 63 3.21 -10.09 4.08
C ASP A 63 3.40 -9.82 5.58
N ALA A 64 4.13 -8.75 5.92
CA ALA A 64 4.44 -8.41 7.32
C ALA A 64 3.24 -7.78 8.06
N TYR A 65 2.53 -6.86 7.40
CA TYR A 65 1.54 -5.99 8.06
C TYR A 65 0.13 -6.10 7.48
N GLY A 66 -0.03 -6.75 6.33
CA GLY A 66 -1.28 -6.84 5.58
C GLY A 66 -2.51 -7.16 6.43
N PRO A 67 -2.49 -8.19 7.30
CA PRO A 67 -3.63 -8.56 8.15
C PRO A 67 -4.10 -7.45 9.10
N GLN A 68 -3.22 -6.51 9.46
CA GLN A 68 -3.49 -5.48 10.45
C GLN A 68 -3.63 -4.08 9.84
N LEU A 69 -3.44 -3.90 8.52
CA LEU A 69 -3.51 -2.60 7.86
C LEU A 69 -4.81 -1.82 8.15
N HIS A 70 -5.92 -2.51 8.39
CA HIS A 70 -7.19 -1.87 8.76
C HIS A 70 -7.19 -1.14 10.11
N LEU A 71 -6.22 -1.43 10.98
CA LEU A 71 -6.07 -0.81 12.29
C LEU A 71 -5.19 0.45 12.24
N PHE A 72 -4.44 0.65 11.15
CA PHE A 72 -3.49 1.75 11.04
C PHE A 72 -4.16 3.01 10.50
N GLN A 73 -3.72 4.15 11.04
CA GLN A 73 -3.97 5.45 10.42
C GLN A 73 -2.74 5.82 9.59
N THR A 74 -2.95 6.23 8.33
CA THR A 74 -1.86 6.70 7.49
C THR A 74 -1.43 8.12 7.89
N LYS A 75 -0.11 8.36 7.90
CA LYS A 75 0.47 9.71 8.05
C LYS A 75 0.53 10.46 6.72
N ASN A 76 0.25 9.80 5.59
CA ASN A 76 0.22 10.44 4.29
C ASN A 76 -1.09 11.24 4.17
N GLU A 77 -0.97 12.57 4.26
CA GLU A 77 -2.12 13.49 4.25
C GLU A 77 -2.99 13.33 2.99
N LYS A 78 -2.36 12.98 1.85
CA LYS A 78 -3.06 12.71 0.59
C LYS A 78 -4.07 11.59 0.73
N PHE A 79 -3.78 10.54 1.52
CA PHE A 79 -4.65 9.36 1.64
C PHE A 79 -5.42 9.28 2.95
N LYS A 80 -5.15 10.19 3.90
CA LYS A 80 -5.82 10.23 5.21
C LYS A 80 -7.35 10.24 5.08
N HIS A 81 -7.88 10.98 4.11
CA HIS A 81 -9.32 11.10 3.89
C HIS A 81 -9.99 9.82 3.34
N LEU A 82 -9.22 8.89 2.75
CA LEU A 82 -9.71 7.62 2.23
C LEU A 82 -9.77 6.53 3.32
N MET A 83 -8.96 6.67 4.37
CA MET A 83 -8.84 5.67 5.45
C MET A 83 -9.68 5.99 6.69
N SER A 84 -10.10 7.24 6.87
CA SER A 84 -10.87 7.67 8.05
C SER A 84 -12.36 7.27 8.06
N LYS A 85 -12.84 6.48 7.09
CA LYS A 85 -14.28 6.21 6.90
C LYS A 85 -14.80 4.87 7.42
N ARG A 86 -14.04 4.14 8.25
CA ARG A 86 -14.60 2.97 8.95
C ARG A 86 -15.32 3.41 10.22
N ASP A 87 -16.59 3.74 10.05
CA ASP A 87 -17.55 3.81 11.15
C ASP A 87 -17.72 2.38 11.67
N ILE A 88 -17.08 2.08 12.80
CA ILE A 88 -17.32 0.86 13.57
C ILE A 88 -18.72 1.02 14.17
N HIS A 89 -19.72 0.44 13.51
CA HIS A 89 -21.07 0.32 14.05
C HIS A 89 -21.17 -0.87 14.99
#